data_AF-A0A6J0NJB0-F1
#
_entry.id   AF-A0A6J0NJB0-F1
#
_cell.length_a   1.000
_cell.length_b   1.000
_cell.length_c   1.000
_cell.angle_alpha   90.00
_cell.angle_beta   90.00
_cell.angle_gamma   90.00
#
_symmetry.space_group_name_H-M   'P 1'
#
loop_
_entity.id
_entity.type
_entity.pdbx_description
1 polymer ?
#
loop_
_entity_poly.entity_id
_entity_poly.type
_entity_poly.pdbx_seq_one_letter_code
_entity_poly.pdbx_strand_id
1 'polypeptide(L)'
;MATLFYSEMLSRQTKSLLEEYFNVRLMDEALQCVEELKSPSHHPELVKEAISLGLEKNPPFVEPVVRLLKYLVSKKVLTPKDIESGCLLYGSILDDIGIDLPKAPNNFGEILGSLVMANASDFGMVEEILMKMEDDRFKKAVLDAVMKSVSESLLAAQAAKVEACRSLV
;
A
#
# COMPACT_ATOMS: atom_id res chain seq x y z
N MET A 1 -3.47 29.35 -3.00
CA MET A 1 -4.11 29.26 -1.66
C MET A 1 -5.31 28.31 -1.65
N ALA A 2 -6.33 28.45 -2.51
CA ALA A 2 -7.51 27.58 -2.49
C ALA A 2 -7.21 26.08 -2.71
N THR A 3 -6.33 25.75 -3.66
CA THR A 3 -5.93 24.34 -3.95
C THR A 3 -5.19 23.68 -2.78
N LEU A 4 -4.36 24.44 -2.05
CA LEU A 4 -3.65 23.92 -0.87
C LEU A 4 -4.64 23.60 0.25
N PHE A 5 -5.56 24.52 0.55
CA PHE A 5 -6.60 24.29 1.54
C PHE A 5 -7.49 23.08 1.21
N TYR A 6 -7.85 22.91 -0.07
CA TYR A 6 -8.63 21.75 -0.52
C TYR A 6 -7.87 20.43 -0.36
N SER A 7 -6.58 20.41 -0.69
CA SER A 7 -5.72 19.22 -0.49
C SER A 7 -5.59 18.85 0.99
N GLU A 8 -5.36 19.84 1.86
CA GLU A 8 -5.31 19.63 3.31
C GLU A 8 -6.63 19.10 3.88
N MET A 9 -7.76 19.60 3.39
CA MET A 9 -9.08 19.12 3.78
C MET A 9 -9.27 17.65 3.40
N LEU A 10 -8.95 17.27 2.15
CA LEU A 10 -9.03 15.88 1.70
C LEU A 10 -8.14 14.97 2.54
N SER A 11 -6.89 15.39 2.81
CA SER A 11 -5.97 14.62 3.65
C SER A 11 -6.53 14.37 5.05
N ARG A 12 -7.15 15.39 5.68
CA ARG A 12 -7.79 15.24 6.99
C ARG A 12 -8.99 14.29 6.97
N GLN A 13 -9.85 14.39 5.95
CA GLN A 13 -11.01 13.51 5.81
C GLN A 13 -10.58 12.06 5.55
N THR A 14 -9.59 11.85 4.68
CA THR A 14 -8.95 10.56 4.41
C THR A 14 -8.38 9.94 5.68
N LYS A 15 -7.67 10.71 6.51
CA LYS A 15 -7.15 10.20 7.79
C LYS A 15 -8.28 9.81 8.75
N SER A 16 -9.28 10.68 8.88
CA SER A 16 -10.43 10.43 9.76
C SER A 16 -11.19 9.15 9.39
N LEU A 17 -11.51 8.95 8.10
CA LEU A 17 -12.24 7.75 7.66
C LEU A 17 -11.40 6.48 7.84
N LEU A 18 -10.09 6.55 7.63
CA LEU A 18 -9.20 5.39 7.79
C LEU A 18 -9.06 5.02 9.26
N GLU A 19 -8.92 6.00 10.15
CA GLU A 19 -8.91 5.78 11.60
C GLU A 19 -10.22 5.14 12.08
N GLU A 20 -11.36 5.63 11.60
CA GLU A 20 -12.67 5.05 11.91
C GLU A 20 -12.77 3.60 11.45
N TYR A 21 -12.41 3.31 10.20
CA TYR A 21 -12.31 1.93 9.71
C TYR A 21 -11.37 1.07 10.57
N PHE A 22 -10.21 1.62 10.95
CA PHE A 22 -9.25 0.97 11.83
C PHE A 22 -9.68 0.87 13.30
N ASN A 23 -10.85 1.39 13.67
CA ASN A 23 -11.48 1.16 14.96
C ASN A 23 -12.69 0.21 14.85
N VAL A 24 -13.56 0.41 13.85
CA VAL A 24 -14.87 -0.26 13.78
C VAL A 24 -14.92 -1.43 12.79
N ARG A 25 -13.97 -1.52 11.84
CA ARG A 25 -13.90 -2.56 10.78
C ARG A 25 -15.13 -2.64 9.86
N LEU A 26 -15.90 -1.57 9.74
CA LEU A 26 -17.07 -1.52 8.85
C LEU A 26 -16.65 -1.14 7.43
N MET A 27 -16.69 -2.12 6.53
CA MET A 27 -16.24 -1.98 5.14
C MET A 27 -17.17 -1.11 4.30
N ASP A 28 -18.48 -1.26 4.47
CA ASP A 28 -19.47 -0.49 3.70
C ASP A 28 -19.50 0.98 4.10
N GLU A 29 -19.25 1.28 5.38
CA GLU A 29 -19.09 2.65 5.87
C GLU A 29 -17.82 3.28 5.29
N ALA A 30 -16.69 2.58 5.36
CA ALA A 30 -15.45 3.06 4.74
C ALA A 30 -15.64 3.33 3.24
N LEU A 31 -16.28 2.42 2.51
CA LEU A 31 -16.63 2.59 1.09
C LEU A 31 -17.44 3.87 0.86
N GLN A 32 -18.52 4.05 1.62
CA GLN A 32 -19.37 5.23 1.51
C GLN A 32 -18.57 6.51 1.76
N CYS A 33 -17.75 6.54 2.81
CA CYS A 33 -16.91 7.70 3.11
C CYS A 33 -15.94 8.02 1.96
N VAL A 34 -15.32 7.02 1.32
CA VAL A 34 -14.44 7.25 0.15
C VAL A 34 -15.22 7.84 -1.02
N GLU A 35 -16.39 7.30 -1.34
CA GLU A 35 -17.23 7.79 -2.44
C GLU A 35 -17.71 9.23 -2.19
N GLU A 36 -17.99 9.58 -0.94
CA GLU A 36 -18.42 10.92 -0.53
C GLU A 36 -17.31 11.98 -0.65
N LEU A 37 -16.03 11.59 -0.62
CA LEU A 37 -14.92 12.50 -0.91
C LEU A 37 -15.00 13.06 -2.34
N LYS A 38 -15.61 12.33 -3.27
CA LYS A 38 -15.79 12.71 -4.69
C LYS A 38 -14.50 13.21 -5.35
N SER A 39 -13.36 12.63 -4.97
CA SER A 39 -12.03 13.06 -5.43
C SER A 39 -11.17 11.86 -5.89
N PRO A 40 -11.45 11.29 -7.07
CA PRO A 40 -10.68 10.16 -7.59
C PRO A 40 -9.19 10.45 -7.75
N SER A 41 -8.81 11.70 -8.04
CA SER A 41 -7.40 12.11 -8.10
C SER A 41 -6.65 12.00 -6.77
N HIS A 42 -7.36 11.86 -5.64
CA HIS A 42 -6.79 11.69 -4.31
C HIS A 42 -6.70 10.21 -3.89
N HIS A 43 -7.21 9.26 -4.69
CA HIS A 43 -7.18 7.84 -4.38
C HIS A 43 -5.76 7.28 -4.12
N PRO A 44 -4.71 7.67 -4.86
CA PRO A 44 -3.34 7.26 -4.52
C PRO A 44 -2.91 7.68 -3.11
N GLU A 45 -3.29 8.89 -2.69
CA GLU A 45 -2.98 9.38 -1.34
C GLU A 45 -3.75 8.59 -0.28
N LEU A 46 -5.01 8.24 -0.55
CA LEU A 46 -5.79 7.35 0.32
C LEU A 46 -5.12 6.00 0.52
N VAL A 47 -4.59 5.40 -0.55
CA VAL A 47 -3.86 4.12 -0.47
C VAL A 47 -2.59 4.29 0.38
N LYS A 48 -1.80 5.34 0.13
CA LYS A 48 -0.58 5.64 0.91
C LYS A 48 -0.90 5.86 2.39
N GLU A 49 -1.94 6.62 2.71
CA GLU A 49 -2.36 6.90 4.08
C GLU A 49 -2.91 5.65 4.79
N ALA A 50 -3.64 4.79 4.08
CA ALA A 50 -4.10 3.51 4.62
C ALA A 50 -2.91 2.65 5.06
N ILE A 51 -1.87 2.58 4.23
CA ILE A 51 -0.63 1.85 4.55
C ILE A 51 0.08 2.51 5.74
N SER A 52 0.32 3.83 5.71
CA SER A 52 1.02 4.55 6.78
C SER A 52 0.35 4.37 8.13
N LEU A 53 -0.94 4.75 8.23
CA LEU A 53 -1.70 4.66 9.48
C LEU A 53 -1.85 3.23 9.98
N GLY A 54 -1.97 2.26 9.06
CA GLY A 54 -2.06 0.85 9.41
C GLY A 54 -0.74 0.31 9.99
N LEU A 55 0.40 0.69 9.41
CA LEU A 55 1.72 0.24 9.84
C LEU A 55 2.23 0.94 11.11
N GLU A 56 1.72 2.13 11.41
CA GLU A 56 1.96 2.84 12.69
C GLU A 56 1.26 2.19 13.89
N LYS A 57 0.30 1.28 13.68
CA LYS A 57 -0.39 0.60 14.79
C LYS A 57 0.51 -0.42 15.48
N ASN A 58 0.17 -0.72 16.73
CA ASN A 58 0.84 -1.75 17.53
C ASN A 58 -0.19 -2.75 18.11
N PRO A 59 -0.29 -3.99 17.60
CA PRO A 59 0.46 -4.53 16.46
C PRO A 59 0.07 -3.86 15.12
N PRO A 60 0.93 -3.90 14.09
CA PRO A 60 0.65 -3.34 12.77
C PRO A 60 -0.58 -3.97 12.10
N PHE A 61 -1.38 -3.16 11.42
CA PHE A 61 -2.64 -3.58 10.78
C PHE A 61 -2.46 -4.00 9.30
N VAL A 62 -1.53 -4.92 9.03
CA VAL A 62 -1.31 -5.47 7.66
C VAL A 62 -2.61 -6.03 7.05
N GLU A 63 -3.25 -7.00 7.72
CA GLU A 63 -4.46 -7.64 7.21
C GLU A 63 -5.65 -6.66 7.05
N PRO A 64 -5.96 -5.77 8.02
CA PRO A 64 -6.98 -4.74 7.81
C PRO A 64 -6.72 -3.82 6.61
N VAL A 65 -5.47 -3.43 6.36
CA VAL A 65 -5.10 -2.62 5.19
C VAL A 65 -5.38 -3.40 3.90
N VAL A 66 -4.85 -4.61 3.80
CA VAL A 66 -5.03 -5.47 2.62
C VAL A 66 -6.52 -5.71 2.33
N ARG A 67 -7.31 -6.00 3.36
CA ARG A 67 -8.76 -6.21 3.20
C ARG A 67 -9.47 -4.96 2.70
N LEU A 68 -9.16 -3.78 3.23
CA LEU A 68 -9.77 -2.52 2.77
C LEU A 68 -9.45 -2.26 1.30
N LEU A 69 -8.17 -2.31 0.93
CA LEU A 69 -7.73 -2.02 -0.43
C LEU A 69 -8.36 -2.99 -1.44
N LYS A 70 -8.36 -4.29 -1.14
CA LYS A 70 -9.03 -5.30 -1.98
C LYS A 70 -10.53 -5.06 -2.07
N TYR A 71 -11.17 -4.66 -0.97
CA TYR A 71 -12.59 -4.35 -0.95
C TYR A 71 -12.93 -3.18 -1.88
N LEU A 72 -12.21 -2.07 -1.76
CA LEU A 72 -12.42 -0.88 -2.59
C LEU A 72 -12.13 -1.15 -4.07
N VAL A 73 -11.14 -1.99 -4.40
CA VAL A 73 -10.89 -2.46 -5.78
C VAL A 73 -12.07 -3.32 -6.27
N SER A 74 -12.57 -4.24 -5.46
CA SER A 74 -13.72 -5.10 -5.84
C SER A 74 -15.00 -4.29 -6.10
N LYS A 75 -15.13 -3.13 -5.45
CA LYS A 75 -16.22 -2.16 -5.64
C LYS A 75 -15.97 -1.17 -6.77
N LYS A 76 -14.83 -1.26 -7.44
CA LYS A 76 -14.41 -0.37 -8.54
C LYS A 76 -14.26 1.09 -8.12
N VAL A 77 -14.06 1.35 -6.83
CA VAL A 77 -13.73 2.68 -6.31
C VAL A 77 -12.24 2.97 -6.52
N LEU A 78 -11.39 1.98 -6.22
CA LEU A 78 -9.96 2.04 -6.53
C LEU A 78 -9.67 1.25 -7.81
N THR A 79 -8.82 1.83 -8.66
CA THR A 79 -8.25 1.15 -9.82
C THR A 79 -6.90 0.51 -9.46
N PRO A 80 -6.40 -0.47 -10.26
CA PRO A 80 -5.04 -0.97 -10.10
C PRO A 80 -3.99 0.15 -10.14
N LYS A 81 -4.22 1.20 -10.95
CA LYS A 81 -3.31 2.36 -11.03
C LYS A 81 -3.28 3.17 -9.74
N ASP A 82 -4.41 3.29 -9.03
CA ASP A 82 -4.47 3.96 -7.73
C ASP A 82 -3.66 3.18 -6.69
N ILE A 83 -3.79 1.85 -6.69
CA ILE A 83 -3.02 0.95 -5.83
C ILE A 83 -1.52 1.10 -6.10
N GLU A 84 -1.10 0.98 -7.36
CA GLU A 84 0.30 1.14 -7.76
C GLU A 84 0.86 2.49 -7.32
N SER A 85 0.15 3.57 -7.63
CA SER A 85 0.61 4.92 -7.35
C SER A 85 0.70 5.17 -5.84
N GLY A 86 -0.28 4.70 -5.06
CA GLY A 86 -0.25 4.84 -3.60
C GLY A 86 0.84 4.00 -2.92
N CYS A 87 1.06 2.77 -3.40
CA CYS A 87 2.18 1.95 -2.92
C CYS A 87 3.52 2.60 -3.26
N LEU A 88 3.68 3.20 -4.44
CA LEU A 88 4.89 3.94 -4.81
C LEU A 88 5.11 5.18 -3.93
N LEU A 89 4.05 5.92 -3.61
CA LEU A 89 4.13 7.06 -2.69
C LEU A 89 4.63 6.62 -1.31
N TYR A 90 4.07 5.54 -0.75
CA TYR A 90 4.54 5.01 0.54
C TYR A 90 5.97 4.46 0.45
N GLY A 91 6.29 3.71 -0.61
CA GLY A 91 7.63 3.16 -0.83
C GLY A 91 8.71 4.24 -0.92
N SER A 92 8.39 5.41 -1.49
CA SER A 92 9.33 6.54 -1.62
C SER A 92 9.75 7.19 -0.30
N ILE A 93 9.00 6.97 0.78
CA ILE A 93 9.29 7.50 2.12
C ILE A 93 9.63 6.38 3.12
N LEU A 94 9.70 5.13 2.64
CA LEU A 94 9.83 3.97 3.51
C LEU A 94 11.19 3.90 4.22
N ASP A 95 12.25 4.39 3.57
CA ASP A 95 13.58 4.36 4.19
C ASP A 95 13.65 5.26 5.42
N ASP A 96 13.05 6.45 5.36
CA ASP A 96 12.93 7.34 6.51
C ASP A 96 12.04 6.72 7.60
N ILE A 97 10.88 6.17 7.21
CA ILE A 97 9.96 5.52 8.15
C ILE A 97 10.61 4.31 8.83
N GLY A 98 11.40 3.54 8.10
CA GLY A 98 12.03 2.31 8.58
C GLY A 98 13.03 2.55 9.72
N ILE A 99 13.58 3.76 9.84
CA ILE A 99 14.46 4.16 10.94
C ILE A 99 13.69 4.13 12.27
N ASP A 100 12.50 4.73 12.30
CA ASP A 100 11.66 4.84 13.50
C ASP A 100 10.77 3.61 13.70
N LEU A 101 10.34 2.98 12.60
CA LEU A 101 9.44 1.83 12.57
C LEU A 101 10.13 0.63 11.85
N PRO A 102 11.06 -0.08 12.51
CA PRO A 102 11.88 -1.12 11.88
C PRO A 102 11.10 -2.33 11.35
N LYS A 103 9.83 -2.46 11.70
CA LYS A 103 8.93 -3.51 11.14
C LYS A 103 8.21 -3.07 9.86
N ALA A 104 8.17 -1.77 9.56
CA ALA A 104 7.43 -1.23 8.42
C ALA A 104 7.90 -1.82 7.08
N PRO A 105 9.21 -2.01 6.78
CA PRO A 105 9.64 -2.62 5.52
C PRO A 105 9.11 -4.04 5.31
N ASN A 106 9.22 -4.91 6.31
CA ASN A 106 8.68 -6.28 6.23
C ASN A 106 7.15 -6.27 6.06
N ASN A 107 6.43 -5.49 6.89
CA ASN A 107 4.98 -5.43 6.85
C ASN A 107 4.45 -4.82 5.53
N PHE A 108 5.17 -3.85 4.97
CA PHE A 108 4.85 -3.30 3.66
C PHE A 108 5.03 -4.37 2.57
N GLY A 109 6.10 -5.15 2.62
CA GLY A 109 6.29 -6.30 1.71
C GLY A 109 5.16 -7.33 1.81
N GLU A 110 4.61 -7.60 3.00
CA GLU A 110 3.44 -8.47 3.18
C GLU A 110 2.18 -7.88 2.50
N ILE A 111 1.97 -6.56 2.60
CA ILE A 111 0.88 -5.86 1.90
C ILE A 111 1.07 -6.00 0.38
N LEU A 112 2.27 -5.69 -0.13
CA LEU A 112 2.57 -5.77 -1.57
C LEU A 112 2.36 -7.19 -2.12
N GLY A 113 2.88 -8.21 -1.44
CA GLY A 113 2.71 -9.60 -1.86
C GLY A 113 1.24 -10.03 -1.84
N SER A 114 0.46 -9.58 -0.87
CA SER A 114 -0.99 -9.83 -0.82
C SER A 114 -1.76 -9.16 -1.95
N LEU A 115 -1.35 -7.96 -2.37
CA LEU A 115 -1.93 -7.25 -3.51
C LEU A 115 -1.59 -7.93 -4.84
N VAL A 116 -0.36 -8.42 -4.99
CA VAL A 116 0.08 -9.23 -6.14
C VAL A 116 -0.73 -10.54 -6.21
N MET A 117 -0.88 -11.26 -5.08
CA MET A 117 -1.70 -12.47 -5.01
C MET A 117 -3.18 -12.23 -5.37
N ALA A 118 -3.68 -11.03 -5.10
CA ALA A 118 -5.05 -10.64 -5.42
C ALA A 118 -5.23 -10.15 -6.87
N ASN A 119 -4.18 -10.14 -7.69
CA ASN A 119 -4.15 -9.50 -9.01
C ASN A 119 -4.58 -8.01 -8.97
N ALA A 120 -4.40 -7.34 -7.83
CA ALA A 120 -4.61 -5.90 -7.70
C ALA A 120 -3.40 -5.11 -8.23
N SER A 121 -2.24 -5.78 -8.33
CA SER A 121 -1.02 -5.29 -8.96
C SER A 121 -0.12 -6.48 -9.37
N ASP A 122 1.11 -6.23 -9.79
CA ASP A 122 2.08 -7.24 -10.22
C ASP A 122 3.52 -6.92 -9.76
N PHE A 123 4.48 -7.79 -10.09
CA PHE A 123 5.88 -7.62 -9.69
C PHE A 123 6.58 -6.38 -10.28
N GLY A 124 6.04 -5.77 -11.34
CA GLY A 124 6.57 -4.53 -11.91
C GLY A 124 6.40 -3.34 -10.96
N MET A 125 5.30 -3.29 -10.19
CA MET A 125 5.15 -2.31 -9.11
C MET A 125 6.20 -2.55 -8.02
N VAL A 126 6.43 -3.81 -7.64
CA VAL A 126 7.44 -4.18 -6.63
C VAL A 126 8.84 -3.77 -7.10
N GLU A 127 9.18 -4.04 -8.35
CA GLU A 127 10.42 -3.62 -8.98
C GLU A 127 10.60 -2.09 -8.92
N GLU A 128 9.59 -1.32 -9.33
CA GLU A 128 9.66 0.14 -9.32
C GLU A 128 9.83 0.71 -7.90
N ILE A 129 9.17 0.12 -6.90
CA ILE A 129 9.34 0.49 -5.49
C ILE A 129 10.79 0.23 -5.05
N LEU A 130 11.33 -0.96 -5.31
CA LEU A 130 12.69 -1.33 -4.93
C LEU A 130 13.75 -0.44 -5.59
N MET A 131 13.53 0.00 -6.84
CA MET A 131 14.41 0.93 -7.54
C MET A 131 14.46 2.33 -6.90
N LYS A 132 13.39 2.74 -6.22
CA LYS A 132 13.28 4.05 -5.56
C LYS A 132 13.81 4.06 -4.13
N MET A 133 13.97 2.89 -3.52
CA MET A 133 14.58 2.76 -2.20
C MET A 133 16.10 2.88 -2.29
N GLU A 134 16.72 3.39 -1.23
CA GLU A 134 18.16 3.56 -1.06
C GLU A 134 18.75 2.53 -0.10
N ASP A 135 18.02 2.12 0.95
CA ASP A 135 18.53 1.18 1.96
C ASP A 135 18.35 -0.29 1.52
N ASP A 136 19.46 -0.97 1.24
CA ASP A 136 19.46 -2.36 0.78
C ASP A 136 18.91 -3.36 1.82
N ARG A 137 19.01 -3.05 3.13
CA ARG A 137 18.42 -3.91 4.18
C ARG A 137 16.91 -3.81 4.14
N PHE A 138 16.37 -2.62 3.92
CA PHE A 138 14.93 -2.42 3.77
C PHE A 138 14.41 -3.00 2.45
N LYS A 139 15.13 -2.82 1.33
CA LYS A 139 14.80 -3.51 0.07
C LYS A 139 14.70 -5.02 0.26
N LYS A 140 15.69 -5.59 0.96
CA LYS A 140 15.70 -7.02 1.28
C LYS A 140 14.51 -7.45 2.12
N ALA A 141 14.21 -6.70 3.18
CA ALA A 141 13.08 -6.99 4.05
C ALA A 141 11.74 -6.94 3.27
N VAL A 142 11.56 -5.95 2.41
CA VAL A 142 10.38 -5.83 1.54
C VAL A 142 10.30 -7.02 0.59
N LEU A 143 11.36 -7.32 -0.16
CA LEU A 143 11.36 -8.38 -1.16
C LEU A 143 11.16 -9.76 -0.53
N ASP A 144 11.85 -10.06 0.56
CA ASP A 144 11.70 -11.34 1.27
C ASP A 144 10.25 -11.54 1.75
N ALA A 145 9.60 -10.49 2.24
CA ALA A 145 8.20 -10.53 2.66
C ALA A 145 7.23 -10.70 1.49
N VAL A 146 7.47 -10.03 0.36
CA VAL A 146 6.70 -10.24 -0.88
C VAL A 146 6.78 -11.70 -1.32
N MET A 147 7.99 -12.25 -1.39
CA MET A 147 8.21 -13.63 -1.86
C MET A 147 7.53 -14.65 -0.95
N LYS A 148 7.52 -14.43 0.37
CA LYS A 148 6.82 -15.31 1.34
C LYS A 148 5.30 -15.22 1.22
N SER A 149 4.78 -14.09 0.78
CA SER A 149 3.33 -13.83 0.69
C SER A 149 2.74 -14.31 -0.64
N VAL A 150 3.58 -14.62 -1.64
CA VAL A 150 3.17 -15.02 -2.99
C VAL A 150 3.35 -16.52 -3.19
N SER A 151 2.37 -17.17 -3.82
CA SER A 151 2.43 -18.61 -4.13
C SER A 151 3.55 -18.95 -5.12
N GLU A 152 4.19 -20.10 -4.94
CA GLU A 152 5.23 -20.62 -5.85
C GLU A 152 4.79 -20.65 -7.32
N SER A 153 3.52 -21.01 -7.58
CA SER A 153 2.96 -21.00 -8.92
C SER A 153 2.94 -19.61 -9.56
N LEU A 154 2.62 -18.57 -8.77
CA LEU A 154 2.61 -17.19 -9.26
C LEU A 154 4.03 -16.65 -9.43
N LEU A 155 4.95 -17.00 -8.53
CA LEU A 155 6.38 -16.70 -8.68
C LEU A 155 6.94 -17.28 -9.98
N ALA A 156 6.64 -18.55 -10.27
CA ALA A 156 7.06 -19.20 -11.50
C ALA A 156 6.43 -18.55 -12.75
N ALA A 157 5.15 -18.17 -12.68
CA ALA A 157 4.46 -17.49 -13.78
C ALA A 157 5.04 -16.10 -14.08
N GLN A 158 5.62 -15.41 -13.08
CA GLN A 158 6.22 -14.08 -13.21
C GLN A 158 7.75 -14.10 -13.10
N ALA A 159 8.40 -15.22 -13.43
CA ALA A 159 9.83 -15.45 -13.17
C ALA A 159 10.76 -14.33 -13.64
N ALA A 160 10.52 -13.74 -14.82
CA ALA A 160 11.36 -12.64 -15.33
C ALA A 160 11.29 -11.38 -14.44
N LYS A 161 10.09 -11.01 -13.98
CA LYS A 161 9.91 -9.85 -13.08
C LYS A 161 10.43 -10.15 -11.67
N VAL A 162 10.21 -11.37 -11.19
CA VAL A 162 10.77 -11.88 -9.92
C VAL A 162 12.29 -11.76 -9.91
N GLU A 163 12.95 -12.15 -10.99
CA GLU A 163 14.41 -12.04 -11.13
C GLU A 163 14.88 -10.58 -11.20
N ALA A 164 14.14 -9.72 -11.90
CA ALA A 164 14.42 -8.29 -11.91
C ALA A 164 14.40 -7.71 -10.48
N CYS A 165 13.37 -8.03 -9.67
CA CYS A 165 13.33 -7.63 -8.27
C CYS A 165 14.51 -8.18 -7.45
N ARG A 166 14.90 -9.45 -7.66
CA ARG A 166 16.04 -10.07 -6.95
C ARG A 166 17.37 -9.38 -7.24
N SER A 167 17.55 -8.83 -8.44
CA SER A 167 18.78 -8.12 -8.82
C SER A 167 18.95 -6.75 -8.16
N LEU A 168 17.90 -6.22 -7.52
CA LEU A 168 17.90 -4.91 -6.87
C LEU A 168 18.27 -4.95 -5.38
N VAL A 169 18.57 -6.13 -4.84
CA VAL A 169 18.76 -6.41 -3.40
C VAL A 169 20.10 -7.08 -3.12
#